data_AF-A0AAW8QHG2-F1
#
_entry.id   AF-A0AAW8QHG2-F1
#
_cell.length_a   1.000
_cell.length_b   1.000
_cell.length_c   1.000
_cell.angle_alpha   90.00
_cell.angle_beta   90.00
_cell.angle_gamma   90.00
#
_symmetry.space_group_name_H-M   'P 1'
#
loop_
_entity.id
_entity.type
_entity.pdbx_description
1 polymer ?
#
loop_
_entity_poly.entity_id
_entity_poly.type
_entity_poly.pdbx_seq_one_letter_code
_entity_poly.pdbx_strand_id
1 'polypeptide(L)'
;MTLTEVRNNLNKIAMLKNRPPYEMCVVKAVRDAFESGAEHQLKTEIIRALKTEMEMELLNDELFELEVDPSLKHTFVNKDCLDGLVDWISKVHGRQQQLAKVANVSPSLISLARNTRKCTLSLYKRLMKGKEIMVIKELVV
;
A
#
# COMPACT_ATOMS: atom_id res chain seq x y z
N MET A 1 -7.94 -13.32 -28.84
CA MET A 1 -6.61 -12.70 -28.98
C MET A 1 -6.19 -12.18 -27.62
N THR A 2 -5.09 -12.68 -27.05
CA THR A 2 -4.59 -12.28 -25.72
C THR A 2 -3.65 -11.07 -25.83
N LEU A 3 -3.46 -10.29 -24.76
CA LEU A 3 -2.48 -9.18 -24.74
C LEU A 3 -1.06 -9.67 -25.08
N THR A 4 -0.72 -10.88 -24.65
CA THR A 4 0.55 -11.53 -24.97
C THR A 4 0.69 -11.78 -26.47
N GLU A 5 -0.35 -12.27 -27.14
CA GLU A 5 -0.35 -12.43 -28.60
C GLU A 5 -0.19 -11.09 -29.33
N VAL A 6 -0.86 -10.05 -28.85
CA VAL A 6 -0.74 -8.69 -29.43
C VAL A 6 0.70 -8.18 -29.31
N ARG A 7 1.33 -8.27 -28.13
CA ARG A 7 2.73 -7.86 -27.92
C ARG A 7 3.69 -8.63 -28.81
N ASN A 8 3.52 -9.95 -28.90
CA ASN A 8 4.33 -10.79 -29.76
C ASN A 8 4.21 -10.41 -31.23
N ASN A 9 3.00 -10.09 -31.70
CA ASN A 9 2.77 -9.65 -33.06
C ASN A 9 3.38 -8.26 -33.34
N LEU A 10 3.23 -7.30 -32.40
CA LEU A 10 3.87 -5.98 -32.52
C LEU A 10 5.40 -6.09 -32.60
N ASN A 11 6.00 -6.96 -31.77
CA ASN A 11 7.44 -7.21 -31.82
C ASN A 11 7.90 -7.81 -33.14
N LYS A 12 7.16 -8.79 -33.69
CA LYS A 12 7.43 -9.33 -35.04
C LYS A 12 7.37 -8.25 -36.12
N ILE A 13 6.35 -7.38 -36.07
CA ILE A 13 6.20 -6.28 -37.02
C ILE A 13 7.34 -5.27 -36.90
N ALA A 14 7.77 -4.94 -35.68
CA ALA A 14 8.90 -4.04 -35.43
C ALA A 14 10.20 -4.60 -36.01
N MET A 15 10.49 -5.89 -35.78
CA MET A 15 11.65 -6.59 -36.35
C MET A 15 11.63 -6.58 -37.88
N LEU A 16 10.48 -6.90 -38.50
CA LEU A 16 10.32 -6.88 -39.96
C LEU A 16 10.59 -5.49 -40.56
N LYS A 17 10.28 -4.42 -39.82
CA LYS A 17 10.50 -3.03 -40.23
C LYS A 17 11.83 -2.45 -39.75
N ASN A 18 12.70 -3.26 -39.15
CA ASN A 18 13.97 -2.85 -38.55
C ASN A 18 13.82 -1.68 -37.56
N ARG A 19 12.75 -1.72 -36.75
CA ARG A 19 12.45 -0.72 -35.71
C ARG A 19 12.65 -1.33 -34.31
N PRO A 20 12.95 -0.50 -33.29
CA PRO A 20 12.94 -0.95 -31.91
C PRO A 20 11.58 -1.53 -31.50
N PRO A 21 11.55 -2.45 -30.52
CA PRO A 21 10.33 -2.93 -29.88
C PRO A 21 9.40 -1.79 -29.45
N TYR A 22 8.10 -2.02 -29.50
CA TYR A 22 7.10 -1.02 -29.14
C TYR A 22 7.31 -0.52 -27.70
N GLU A 23 7.61 -1.42 -26.77
CA GLU A 23 7.89 -1.12 -25.38
C GLU A 23 9.05 -0.12 -25.21
N MET A 24 10.11 -0.24 -26.02
CA MET A 24 11.24 0.70 -26.00
C MET A 24 10.84 2.10 -26.50
N CYS A 25 9.98 2.17 -27.51
CA CYS A 25 9.46 3.45 -27.99
C CYS A 25 8.59 4.14 -26.94
N VAL A 26 7.77 3.38 -26.21
CA VAL A 26 6.95 3.91 -25.11
C VAL A 26 7.83 4.43 -23.97
N VAL A 27 8.82 3.65 -23.52
CA VAL A 27 9.76 4.08 -22.47
C VAL A 27 10.46 5.38 -22.85
N LYS A 28 10.93 5.48 -24.10
CA LYS A 28 11.55 6.72 -24.59
C LYS A 28 10.58 7.90 -24.57
N ALA A 29 9.36 7.74 -25.09
CA ALA A 29 8.36 8.81 -25.11
C ALA A 29 7.99 9.29 -23.69
N VAL A 30 7.88 8.37 -22.75
CA VAL A 30 7.65 8.68 -21.33
C VAL A 30 8.83 9.46 -20.75
N ARG A 31 10.06 9.00 -20.96
CA ARG A 31 11.27 9.68 -20.48
C ARG A 31 11.40 11.08 -21.07
N ASP A 32 11.23 11.22 -22.38
CA ASP A 32 11.32 12.50 -23.06
C ASP A 32 10.23 13.46 -22.52
N ALA A 33 9.04 12.97 -22.13
CA ALA A 33 8.02 13.76 -21.45
C ALA A 33 8.40 14.17 -20.01
N PHE A 34 9.15 13.34 -19.28
CA PHE A 34 9.73 13.73 -17.99
C PHE A 34 10.76 14.85 -18.16
N GLU A 35 11.67 14.71 -19.13
CA GLU A 35 12.77 15.66 -19.39
C GLU A 35 12.27 17.01 -19.92
N SER A 36 11.32 16.98 -20.86
CA SER A 36 10.78 18.20 -21.50
C SER A 36 9.67 18.88 -20.72
N GLY A 37 9.15 18.24 -19.67
CA GLY A 37 7.97 18.73 -18.94
C GLY A 37 6.64 18.52 -19.66
N ALA A 38 6.63 17.87 -20.83
CA ALA A 38 5.40 17.60 -21.58
C ALA A 38 4.41 16.70 -20.81
N GLU A 39 3.13 16.84 -21.16
CA GLU A 39 2.05 15.99 -20.65
C GLU A 39 2.12 14.60 -21.31
N HIS A 40 2.00 13.54 -20.49
CA HIS A 40 1.95 12.17 -20.98
C HIS A 40 1.16 11.31 -19.98
N GLN A 41 0.18 10.54 -20.45
CA GLN A 41 -0.71 9.77 -19.59
C GLN A 41 0.07 8.83 -18.63
N LEU A 42 1.03 8.07 -19.16
CA LEU A 42 1.86 7.19 -18.32
C LEU A 42 2.75 7.95 -17.34
N LYS A 43 3.18 9.19 -17.63
CA LYS A 43 3.95 10.01 -16.69
C LYS A 43 3.11 10.34 -15.46
N THR A 44 1.85 10.72 -15.65
CA THR A 44 0.92 10.99 -14.55
C THR A 44 0.67 9.76 -13.69
N GLU A 45 0.48 8.59 -14.31
CA GLU A 45 0.32 7.32 -13.59
C GLU A 45 1.59 6.90 -12.84
N ILE A 46 2.77 7.05 -13.44
CA ILE A 46 4.06 6.78 -12.79
C ILE A 46 4.27 7.70 -11.59
N ILE A 47 4.00 9.01 -11.73
CA ILE A 47 4.12 9.96 -10.63
C ILE A 47 3.17 9.58 -9.48
N ARG A 48 1.94 9.17 -9.80
CA ARG A 48 0.99 8.71 -8.78
C ARG A 48 1.54 7.49 -8.04
N ALA A 49 1.99 6.46 -8.76
CA ALA A 49 2.55 5.25 -8.17
C ALA A 49 3.77 5.55 -7.28
N LEU A 50 4.71 6.36 -7.76
CA LEU A 50 5.91 6.75 -7.01
C LEU A 50 5.57 7.52 -5.72
N LYS A 51 4.60 8.43 -5.78
CA LYS A 51 4.14 9.16 -4.57
C LYS A 51 3.57 8.19 -3.54
N THR A 52 2.77 7.23 -3.98
CA THR A 52 2.17 6.25 -3.09
C THR A 52 3.20 5.29 -2.49
N GLU A 53 4.22 4.88 -3.25
CA GLU A 53 5.34 4.09 -2.73
C GLU A 53 6.13 4.87 -1.67
N MET A 54 6.40 6.16 -1.90
CA MET A 54 7.09 7.01 -0.93
C MET A 54 6.27 7.23 0.35
N GLU A 55 4.95 7.45 0.24
CA GLU A 55 4.04 7.54 1.39
C GLU A 55 4.04 6.24 2.22
N MET A 56 4.09 5.10 1.54
CA MET A 56 4.18 3.78 2.16
C MET A 56 5.49 3.55 2.89
N GLU A 57 6.61 3.96 2.31
CA GLU A 57 7.93 3.87 2.93
C GLU A 57 7.99 4.71 4.21
N LEU A 58 7.57 5.97 4.15
CA LEU A 58 7.47 6.87 5.30
C LEU A 58 6.61 6.29 6.43
N LEU A 59 5.45 5.73 6.11
CA LEU A 59 4.57 5.11 7.11
C LEU A 59 5.19 3.85 7.74
N ASN A 60 5.95 3.06 6.98
CA ASN A 60 6.64 1.88 7.52
C ASN A 60 7.75 2.31 8.48
N ASP A 61 8.54 3.33 8.14
CA ASP A 61 9.58 3.88 9.02
C ASP A 61 8.94 4.41 10.31
N GLU A 62 7.86 5.19 10.18
CA GLU A 62 7.07 5.70 11.30
C GLU A 62 6.43 4.63 12.18
N LEU A 63 6.15 3.45 11.63
CA LEU A 63 5.63 2.30 12.36
C LEU A 63 6.76 1.60 13.12
N PHE A 64 7.95 1.52 12.52
CA PHE A 64 9.15 0.94 13.12
C PHE A 64 9.67 1.80 14.29
N GLU A 65 9.71 3.12 14.09
CA GLU A 65 10.14 4.10 15.08
C GLU A 65 9.08 4.44 16.13
N LEU A 66 7.92 3.77 16.09
CA LEU A 66 6.81 4.04 17.00
C LEU A 66 7.17 3.62 18.43
N GLU A 67 7.89 4.49 19.11
CA GLU A 67 8.26 4.37 20.50
C GLU A 67 6.98 4.33 21.34
N VAL A 68 6.84 3.26 22.11
CA VAL A 68 5.73 3.15 23.05
C VAL A 68 6.11 3.97 24.27
N ASP A 69 5.59 5.19 24.37
CA ASP A 69 5.67 5.99 25.60
C ASP A 69 5.28 5.08 26.79
N PRO A 70 6.22 4.83 27.73
CA PRO A 70 5.97 3.97 28.88
C PRO A 70 4.73 4.38 29.67
N SER A 71 4.42 5.68 29.70
CA SER A 71 3.27 6.27 30.41
C SER A 71 1.94 5.88 29.77
N LEU A 72 1.93 5.62 28.46
CA LEU A 72 0.73 5.24 27.70
C LEU A 72 0.43 3.74 27.76
N LYS A 73 1.31 2.91 28.34
CA LYS A 73 1.13 1.44 28.43
C LYS A 73 -0.11 1.03 29.22
N HIS A 74 -0.52 1.85 30.18
CA HIS A 74 -1.69 1.61 31.03
C HIS A 74 -2.92 2.45 30.65
N THR A 75 -2.81 3.27 29.60
CA THR A 75 -3.93 4.06 29.08
C THR A 75 -4.70 3.23 28.06
N PHE A 76 -6.01 3.12 28.23
CA PHE A 76 -6.90 2.43 27.29
C PHE A 76 -7.54 3.42 26.32
N VAL A 77 -7.73 2.98 25.08
CA VAL A 77 -8.45 3.76 24.07
C VAL A 77 -9.96 3.78 24.39
N ASN A 78 -10.65 4.85 23.98
CA ASN A 78 -12.10 4.89 24.07
C ASN A 78 -12.72 3.75 23.22
N LYS A 79 -13.79 3.15 23.76
CA LYS A 79 -14.52 2.04 23.14
C LYS A 79 -15.01 2.39 21.73
N ASP A 80 -15.53 3.59 21.52
CA ASP A 80 -16.07 4.02 20.22
C ASP A 80 -14.98 4.01 19.12
N CYS A 81 -13.76 4.44 19.46
CA CYS A 81 -12.62 4.40 18.54
C CYS A 81 -12.23 2.96 18.19
N LEU A 82 -12.26 2.07 19.18
CA LEU A 82 -11.94 0.66 18.98
C LEU A 82 -13.00 -0.06 18.14
N ASP A 83 -14.26 0.29 18.30
CA ASP A 83 -15.37 -0.29 17.55
C ASP A 83 -15.21 -0.02 16.04
N GLY A 84 -14.79 1.19 15.65
CA GLY A 84 -14.48 1.50 14.26
C GLY A 84 -13.35 0.66 13.65
N LEU A 85 -12.32 0.31 14.45
CA LEU A 85 -11.25 -0.60 14.03
C LEU A 85 -11.76 -2.04 13.91
N VAL A 86 -12.54 -2.51 14.89
CA VAL A 86 -13.09 -3.87 14.90
C VAL A 86 -14.05 -4.10 13.74
N ASP A 87 -14.90 -3.13 13.43
CA ASP A 87 -15.82 -3.18 12.29
C ASP A 87 -15.03 -3.24 10.98
N TRP A 88 -13.98 -2.42 10.85
CA TRP A 88 -13.11 -2.46 9.68
C TRP A 88 -12.42 -3.82 9.49
N ILE A 89 -11.92 -4.43 10.56
CA ILE A 89 -11.30 -5.77 10.52
C ILE A 89 -12.32 -6.83 10.10
N SER A 90 -13.56 -6.72 10.58
CA SER A 90 -14.61 -7.73 10.36
C SER A 90 -15.19 -7.72 8.94
N LYS A 91 -15.01 -6.63 8.18
CA LYS A 91 -15.51 -6.51 6.80
C LYS A 91 -14.85 -7.46 5.79
N VAL A 92 -13.61 -7.89 6.03
CA VAL A 92 -12.86 -8.73 5.08
C VAL A 92 -12.22 -9.91 5.78
N HIS A 93 -12.46 -11.11 5.23
CA HIS A 93 -11.87 -12.34 5.75
C HIS A 93 -10.34 -12.30 5.67
N GLY A 94 -9.65 -12.71 6.73
CA GLY A 94 -8.18 -12.72 6.78
C GLY A 94 -7.52 -11.37 7.09
N ARG A 95 -8.27 -10.25 7.10
CA ARG A 95 -7.75 -8.90 7.38
C ARG A 95 -7.06 -8.79 8.75
N GLN A 96 -7.55 -9.50 9.76
CA GLN A 96 -6.89 -9.57 11.07
C GLN A 96 -5.45 -10.10 10.97
N GLN A 97 -5.21 -11.16 10.18
CA GLN A 97 -3.89 -11.74 10.04
C GLN A 97 -2.96 -10.84 9.22
N GLN A 98 -3.50 -10.18 8.20
CA GLN A 98 -2.76 -9.21 7.41
C GLN A 98 -2.36 -8.00 8.25
N LEU A 99 -3.30 -7.45 9.03
CA LEU A 99 -3.04 -6.33 9.94
C LEU A 99 -2.01 -6.69 11.00
N ALA A 100 -2.09 -7.89 11.57
CA ALA A 100 -1.11 -8.38 12.53
C ALA A 100 0.32 -8.39 11.96
N LYS A 101 0.47 -8.84 10.70
CA LYS A 101 1.76 -8.85 10.00
C LYS A 101 2.27 -7.45 9.74
N VAL A 102 1.44 -6.58 9.17
CA VAL A 102 1.83 -5.20 8.83
C VAL A 102 2.17 -4.41 10.09
N ALA A 103 1.33 -4.47 11.12
CA ALA A 103 1.52 -3.77 12.38
C ALA A 103 2.60 -4.40 13.28
N ASN A 104 3.22 -5.52 12.87
CA ASN A 104 4.17 -6.30 13.66
C ASN A 104 3.67 -6.61 15.09
N VAL A 105 2.45 -7.15 15.19
CA VAL A 105 1.83 -7.55 16.45
C VAL A 105 1.31 -8.98 16.37
N SER A 106 1.23 -9.65 17.51
CA SER A 106 0.60 -10.97 17.56
C SER A 106 -0.88 -10.89 17.17
N PRO A 107 -1.39 -11.78 16.30
CA PRO A 107 -2.82 -11.88 15.98
C PRO A 107 -3.70 -12.09 17.22
N SER A 108 -3.16 -12.70 18.27
CA SER A 108 -3.86 -12.92 19.55
C SER A 108 -4.20 -11.60 20.26
N LEU A 109 -3.36 -10.58 20.15
CA LEU A 109 -3.62 -9.26 20.74
C LEU A 109 -4.80 -8.55 20.05
N ILE A 110 -4.93 -8.72 18.74
CA ILE A 110 -6.07 -8.20 17.98
C ILE A 110 -7.35 -8.94 18.36
N SER A 111 -7.27 -10.27 18.49
CA SER A 111 -8.40 -11.09 18.95
C SER A 111 -8.85 -10.69 20.36
N LEU A 112 -7.90 -10.48 21.27
CA LEU A 112 -8.16 -10.03 22.62
C LEU A 112 -8.84 -8.66 22.62
N ALA A 113 -8.33 -7.71 21.85
CA ALA A 113 -8.92 -6.37 21.74
C ALA A 113 -10.36 -6.42 21.20
N ARG A 114 -10.62 -7.29 20.22
CA ARG A 114 -11.95 -7.51 19.66
C ARG A 114 -12.93 -8.10 20.68
N ASN A 115 -12.50 -9.12 21.41
CA ASN A 115 -13.37 -9.86 22.33
C ASN A 115 -13.62 -9.08 23.63
N THR A 116 -12.60 -8.42 24.16
CA THR A 116 -12.70 -7.67 25.43
C THR A 116 -13.14 -6.22 25.25
N ARG A 117 -13.15 -5.72 24.00
CA ARG A 117 -13.36 -4.30 23.67
C ARG A 117 -12.45 -3.37 24.47
N LYS A 118 -11.22 -3.83 24.72
CA LYS A 118 -10.17 -3.07 25.41
C LYS A 118 -8.85 -3.18 24.65
N CYS A 119 -8.21 -2.04 24.42
CA CYS A 119 -6.93 -1.94 23.74
C CYS A 119 -6.13 -0.81 24.38
N THR A 120 -4.84 -1.03 24.63
CA THR A 120 -3.97 0.06 25.09
C THR A 120 -3.82 1.08 23.97
N LEU A 121 -3.63 2.35 24.33
CA LEU A 121 -3.47 3.41 23.34
C LEU A 121 -2.25 3.15 22.44
N SER A 122 -1.18 2.55 22.99
CA SER A 122 0.01 2.15 22.24
C SER A 122 -0.28 1.08 21.18
N LEU A 123 -1.02 0.02 21.55
CA LEU A 123 -1.41 -1.02 20.61
C LEU A 123 -2.38 -0.46 19.55
N TYR A 124 -3.34 0.36 19.96
CA TYR A 124 -4.29 0.99 19.05
C TYR A 124 -3.59 1.87 18.01
N LYS A 125 -2.66 2.75 18.42
CA LYS A 125 -1.88 3.61 17.51
C LYS A 125 -1.13 2.78 16.47
N ARG A 126 -0.47 1.70 16.91
CA ARG A 126 0.26 0.78 16.01
C ARG A 126 -0.67 0.08 15.01
N LEU A 127 -1.84 -0.38 15.47
CA LEU A 127 -2.85 -0.98 14.59
C LEU A 127 -3.43 0.02 13.60
N MET A 128 -3.62 1.29 13.99
CA MET A 128 -4.13 2.33 13.09
C MET A 128 -3.12 2.67 12.00
N LYS A 129 -1.84 2.84 12.32
CA LYS A 129 -0.79 3.01 11.30
C LYS A 129 -0.71 1.79 10.37
N GLY A 130 -0.77 0.57 10.93
CA GLY A 130 -0.83 -0.65 10.13
C GLY A 130 -2.04 -0.70 9.19
N LYS A 131 -3.19 -0.20 9.64
CA LYS A 131 -4.41 -0.06 8.80
C LYS A 131 -4.20 0.94 7.68
N GLU A 132 -3.59 2.09 7.93
CA GLU A 132 -3.29 3.10 6.89
C GLU A 132 -2.40 2.52 5.79
N ILE A 133 -1.32 1.85 6.18
CA ILE A 133 -0.41 1.12 5.28
C ILE A 133 -1.17 0.07 4.45
N MET A 134 -2.11 -0.65 5.05
CA MET A 134 -2.93 -1.63 4.33
C MET A 134 -3.89 -0.97 3.33
N VAL A 135 -4.56 0.12 3.71
CA VAL A 135 -5.49 0.84 2.82
C VAL A 135 -4.75 1.41 1.62
N ILE A 136 -3.57 1.97 1.82
CA ILE A 136 -2.75 2.50 0.73
C ILE A 136 -2.30 1.36 -0.20
N LYS A 137 -1.88 0.20 0.35
CA LYS A 137 -1.59 -1.01 -0.46
C LYS A 137 -2.78 -1.47 -1.30
N GLU A 138 -4.00 -1.42 -0.77
CA GLU A 138 -5.22 -1.78 -1.50
C GLU A 138 -5.54 -0.81 -2.65
N LEU A 139 -5.02 0.44 -2.64
CA LEU A 139 -5.23 1.43 -3.71
C LEU A 139 -4.22 1.35 -4.86
N VAL A 140 -3.08 0.68 -4.65
CA VAL A 140 -1.99 0.54 -5.65
C VAL A 140 -2.13 -0.73 -6.49
N VAL A 141 -2.88 -1.73 -6.00
CA VAL A 141 -3.10 -3.04 -6.64
C VAL A 141 -4.36 -3.03 -7.50
#